data_AF-A0A1W9S0J3-F1
#
_entry.id   AF-A0A1W9S0J3-F1
#
_cell.length_a   1.000
_cell.length_b   1.000
_cell.length_c   1.000
_cell.angle_alpha   90.00
_cell.angle_beta   90.00
_cell.angle_gamma   90.00
#
_symmetry.space_group_name_H-M   'P 1'
#
loop_
_entity.id
_entity.type
_entity.pdbx_description
1 polymer ?
#
loop_
_entity_poly.entity_id
_entity_poly.type
_entity_poly.pdbx_seq_one_letter_code
_entity_poly.pdbx_strand_id
1 'polypeptide(L)'
;MNKIYTTILISALTIIPILTYADTRWSEGDGEHTSKPHVEYETGTNILLVSDQTDGVDTPEYFDAYYISALDWHNVNYTYWDHDTYGSPQLEDLEPYGLIIWFTGNSGQYSSDIPYYGHITLTLEEEQTLFSYLTTLEGDRGVLLSGMWVAWNCVADASTQSQTYSPLFSHLLSLDYPQDNFTDWIEVDDDWTLDSEQSSPIYKADTITIDWKSSQNYPDMLESMVDGGDAKWYDGGEYHHYACIHNEGEKLMGGKYRIALMSCPFEAIGTSEERFTVMGDILDWYKIPSVSIETESIGTIKTIFR
;
A
#
# COMPACT_ATOMS: atom_id res chain seq x y z
N MET A 1 -48.81 -38.15 -21.66
CA MET A 1 -48.04 -37.35 -20.69
C MET A 1 -46.60 -37.81 -20.75
N ASN A 2 -45.72 -37.03 -21.38
CA ASN A 2 -44.27 -37.15 -21.23
C ASN A 2 -43.74 -35.72 -21.16
N LYS A 3 -43.18 -35.35 -20.01
CA LYS A 3 -42.57 -34.03 -19.79
C LYS A 3 -41.21 -34.03 -20.49
N ILE A 4 -41.02 -33.08 -21.40
CA ILE A 4 -39.74 -32.78 -22.02
C ILE A 4 -39.09 -31.71 -21.15
N TYR A 5 -37.92 -32.03 -20.58
CA TYR A 5 -36.98 -31.04 -20.04
C TYR A 5 -35.69 -31.18 -20.82
N THR A 6 -35.31 -30.17 -21.61
CA THR A 6 -33.93 -30.04 -22.07
C THR A 6 -33.61 -28.56 -22.33
N THR A 7 -32.93 -27.99 -21.33
CA THR A 7 -31.77 -27.10 -21.39
C THR A 7 -31.68 -26.06 -22.51
N ILE A 8 -31.80 -24.79 -22.13
CA ILE A 8 -31.34 -23.64 -22.90
C ILE A 8 -29.81 -23.54 -22.71
N LEU A 9 -29.05 -23.77 -23.78
CA LEU A 9 -27.63 -23.44 -23.86
C LEU A 9 -27.50 -21.91 -24.08
N ILE A 10 -27.03 -21.18 -23.07
CA ILE A 10 -26.50 -19.83 -23.25
C ILE A 10 -25.04 -19.99 -23.64
N SER A 11 -24.72 -19.72 -24.91
CA SER A 11 -23.36 -19.67 -25.42
C SER A 11 -22.68 -18.37 -24.94
N ALA A 12 -21.89 -18.44 -23.87
CA ALA A 12 -20.88 -17.44 -23.59
C ALA A 12 -19.61 -17.83 -24.34
N LEU A 13 -19.34 -17.12 -25.43
CA LEU A 13 -18.09 -17.19 -26.19
C LEU A 13 -17.04 -16.39 -25.39
N THR A 14 -16.38 -17.01 -24.42
CA THR A 14 -15.19 -16.42 -23.79
C THR A 14 -14.01 -16.64 -24.73
N ILE A 15 -13.67 -15.59 -25.48
CA ILE A 15 -12.37 -15.48 -26.14
C ILE A 15 -11.36 -15.29 -25.01
N ILE A 16 -10.64 -16.35 -24.66
CA ILE A 16 -9.46 -16.27 -23.80
C ILE A 16 -8.27 -15.96 -24.72
N PRO A 17 -7.68 -14.75 -24.69
CA PRO A 17 -6.39 -14.56 -25.33
C PRO A 17 -5.36 -15.38 -24.53
N ILE A 18 -4.86 -16.44 -25.15
CA ILE A 18 -3.70 -17.19 -24.66
C ILE A 18 -2.50 -16.27 -24.82
N LEU A 19 -2.14 -15.54 -23.77
CA LEU A 19 -0.84 -14.89 -23.69
C LEU A 19 0.19 -15.95 -23.32
N THR A 20 1.08 -16.19 -24.27
CA THR A 20 2.25 -17.05 -24.10
C THR A 20 3.23 -16.31 -23.20
N TYR A 21 3.39 -16.79 -21.97
CA TYR A 21 4.38 -16.28 -21.02
C TYR A 21 5.78 -16.64 -21.54
N ALA A 22 6.48 -15.67 -22.12
CA ALA A 22 7.90 -15.78 -22.37
C ALA A 22 8.60 -15.45 -21.05
N ASP A 23 9.12 -16.48 -20.39
CA ASP A 23 10.12 -16.40 -19.33
C ASP A 23 11.37 -15.71 -19.89
N THR A 24 11.44 -14.38 -19.74
CA THR A 24 12.67 -13.62 -19.90
C THR A 24 13.00 -12.98 -18.57
N ARG A 25 13.99 -13.55 -17.89
CA ARG A 25 14.78 -12.96 -16.82
C ARG A 25 14.84 -11.44 -17.00
N TRP A 26 14.13 -10.71 -16.15
CA TRP A 26 14.04 -9.27 -16.23
C TRP A 26 15.34 -8.66 -15.70
N SER A 27 16.09 -8.03 -16.61
CA SER A 27 17.14 -7.08 -16.27
C SER A 27 16.49 -5.74 -15.95
N GLU A 28 16.88 -5.15 -14.82
CA GLU A 28 16.64 -3.75 -14.47
C GLU A 28 16.97 -2.83 -15.66
N GLY A 29 16.01 -1.99 -16.05
CA GLY A 29 16.21 -1.01 -17.12
C GLY A 29 14.92 -0.51 -17.75
N ASP A 30 14.58 0.74 -17.41
CA ASP A 30 14.07 1.81 -18.27
C ASP A 30 13.13 1.36 -19.41
N GLY A 31 11.91 0.97 -19.07
CA GLY A 31 10.86 0.66 -20.03
C GLY A 31 9.72 1.66 -19.94
N GLU A 32 9.55 2.50 -20.96
CA GLU A 32 8.43 3.44 -21.11
C GLU A 32 7.08 2.70 -20.97
N HIS A 33 6.36 2.96 -19.86
CA HIS A 33 5.15 2.23 -19.48
C HIS A 33 3.91 2.80 -20.22
N THR A 34 3.48 2.10 -21.27
CA THR A 34 2.20 2.44 -21.94
C THR A 34 1.02 1.89 -21.13
N SER A 35 0.05 2.75 -20.83
CA SER A 35 -1.17 2.41 -20.10
C SER A 35 -1.92 1.20 -20.70
N LYS A 36 -2.40 0.31 -19.82
CA LYS A 36 -3.26 -0.82 -20.18
C LYS A 36 -4.61 -0.32 -20.73
N PRO A 37 -5.28 -1.07 -21.63
CA PRO A 37 -6.51 -0.61 -22.27
C PRO A 37 -7.62 -0.30 -21.27
N HIS A 38 -8.26 0.86 -21.45
CA HIS A 38 -9.38 1.34 -20.66
C HIS A 38 -10.60 0.43 -20.83
N VAL A 39 -10.94 -0.32 -19.78
CA VAL A 39 -12.24 -0.97 -19.61
C VAL A 39 -13.04 -0.09 -18.66
N GLU A 40 -14.32 0.16 -18.96
CA GLU A 40 -15.20 0.89 -18.03
C GLU A 40 -15.46 0.01 -16.79
N TYR A 41 -15.05 0.48 -15.62
CA TYR A 41 -15.24 -0.21 -14.34
C TYR A 41 -16.24 0.53 -13.46
N GLU A 42 -16.83 -0.18 -12.49
CA GLU A 42 -17.62 0.46 -11.45
C GLU A 42 -16.73 1.42 -10.64
N THR A 43 -17.12 2.69 -10.58
CA THR A 43 -16.41 3.74 -9.83
C THR A 43 -16.17 3.28 -8.40
N GLY A 44 -14.94 3.45 -7.89
CA GLY A 44 -14.58 2.98 -6.54
C GLY A 44 -14.07 1.53 -6.46
N THR A 45 -13.77 0.86 -7.58
CA THR A 45 -13.10 -0.46 -7.59
C THR A 45 -11.68 -0.43 -8.16
N ASN A 46 -11.25 0.72 -8.69
CA ASN A 46 -9.92 0.93 -9.26
C ASN A 46 -8.95 1.50 -8.22
N ILE A 47 -7.65 1.35 -8.52
CA ILE A 47 -6.56 1.83 -7.68
C ILE A 47 -5.89 3.05 -8.35
N LEU A 48 -5.56 4.07 -7.57
CA LEU A 48 -4.56 5.06 -7.95
C LEU A 48 -3.25 4.68 -7.25
N LEU A 49 -2.21 4.41 -8.03
CA LEU A 49 -0.87 4.13 -7.53
C LEU A 49 -0.04 5.42 -7.68
N VAL A 50 0.18 6.12 -6.56
CA VAL A 50 0.90 7.40 -6.51
C VAL A 50 2.34 7.14 -6.11
N SER A 51 3.26 7.44 -7.04
CA SER A 51 4.72 7.39 -6.83
C SER A 51 5.22 8.76 -6.42
N ASP A 52 5.50 8.96 -5.14
CA ASP A 52 5.97 10.21 -4.52
C ASP A 52 7.40 10.03 -3.98
N GLN A 53 8.34 9.73 -4.88
CA GLN A 53 9.69 9.27 -4.53
C GLN A 53 10.80 10.30 -4.77
N THR A 54 10.46 11.39 -5.44
CA THR A 54 11.40 12.40 -5.96
C THR A 54 11.44 13.67 -5.13
N ASP A 55 10.40 13.93 -4.35
CA ASP A 55 10.14 15.25 -3.81
C ASP A 55 11.07 15.58 -2.64
N GLY A 56 11.84 16.67 -2.82
CA GLY A 56 12.65 17.28 -1.76
C GLY A 56 13.82 16.45 -1.22
N VAL A 57 14.18 15.34 -1.88
CA VAL A 57 15.32 14.50 -1.48
C VAL A 57 16.52 14.63 -2.41
N ASP A 58 17.72 14.67 -1.81
CA ASP A 58 18.98 14.77 -2.57
C ASP A 58 19.32 13.49 -3.35
N THR A 59 18.77 12.34 -2.92
CA THR A 59 19.00 11.01 -3.50
C THR A 59 17.69 10.20 -3.52
N PRO A 60 16.83 10.39 -4.54
CA PRO A 60 15.61 9.61 -4.67
C PRO A 60 15.94 8.13 -4.93
N GLU A 61 15.11 7.25 -4.36
CA GLU A 61 15.15 5.81 -4.59
C GLU A 61 13.83 5.40 -5.27
N TYR A 62 13.92 4.58 -6.34
CA TYR A 62 12.79 4.26 -7.20
C TYR A 62 12.37 2.79 -7.04
N PHE A 63 11.13 2.57 -6.61
CA PHE A 63 10.59 1.29 -6.18
C PHE A 63 9.30 0.87 -6.90
N ASP A 64 8.92 1.61 -7.94
CA ASP A 64 7.69 1.43 -8.72
C ASP A 64 7.47 -0.01 -9.16
N ALA A 65 8.54 -0.66 -9.61
CA ALA A 65 8.51 -2.03 -10.13
C ALA A 65 7.98 -3.04 -9.11
N TYR A 66 8.22 -2.83 -7.81
CA TYR A 66 7.75 -3.73 -6.76
C TYR A 66 6.23 -3.66 -6.61
N TYR A 67 5.66 -2.45 -6.54
CA TYR A 67 4.21 -2.24 -6.48
C TYR A 67 3.52 -2.70 -7.77
N ILE A 68 4.06 -2.29 -8.93
CA ILE A 68 3.53 -2.63 -10.26
C ILE A 68 3.48 -4.14 -10.45
N SER A 69 4.56 -4.85 -10.13
CA SER A 69 4.61 -6.31 -10.30
C SER A 69 3.58 -7.03 -9.42
N ALA A 70 3.35 -6.56 -8.20
CA ALA A 70 2.39 -7.14 -7.28
C ALA A 70 0.93 -6.87 -7.71
N LEU A 71 0.63 -5.66 -8.17
CA LEU A 71 -0.69 -5.33 -8.73
C LEU A 71 -0.96 -6.10 -10.03
N ASP A 72 0.04 -6.21 -10.90
CA ASP A 72 -0.05 -6.98 -12.14
C ASP A 72 -0.27 -8.48 -11.88
N TRP A 73 0.38 -9.04 -10.86
CA TRP A 73 0.18 -10.43 -10.42
C TRP A 73 -1.27 -10.72 -10.02
N HIS A 74 -1.90 -9.77 -9.33
CA HIS A 74 -3.31 -9.85 -8.91
C HIS A 74 -4.32 -9.44 -9.98
N ASN A 75 -3.82 -9.07 -11.18
CA ASN A 75 -4.62 -8.69 -12.33
C ASN A 75 -5.67 -7.62 -11.99
N VAL A 76 -5.29 -6.65 -11.14
CA VAL A 76 -6.12 -5.51 -10.77
C VAL A 76 -5.86 -4.31 -11.67
N ASN A 77 -6.85 -3.43 -11.78
CA ASN A 77 -6.72 -2.21 -12.56
C ASN A 77 -6.23 -1.07 -11.67
N TYR A 78 -5.18 -0.42 -12.14
CA TYR A 78 -4.64 0.76 -11.50
C TYR A 78 -4.28 1.82 -12.54
N THR A 79 -4.35 3.08 -12.11
CA THR A 79 -3.72 4.20 -12.80
C THR A 79 -2.44 4.54 -12.06
N TYR A 80 -1.34 4.67 -12.80
CA TYR A 80 -0.08 5.13 -12.24
C TYR A 80 -0.03 6.66 -12.29
N TRP A 81 0.29 7.27 -11.16
CA TRP A 81 0.47 8.71 -11.00
C TRP A 81 1.91 8.99 -10.60
N ASP A 82 2.66 9.53 -11.55
CA ASP A 82 4.02 10.03 -11.30
C ASP A 82 3.95 11.42 -10.70
N HIS A 83 4.27 11.54 -9.41
CA HIS A 83 4.20 12.80 -8.70
C HIS A 83 5.16 13.85 -9.29
N ASP A 84 6.40 13.49 -9.66
CA ASP A 84 7.37 14.43 -10.26
C ASP A 84 6.82 15.08 -11.54
N THR A 85 6.07 14.29 -12.33
CA THR A 85 5.50 14.73 -13.60
C THR A 85 4.20 15.52 -13.43
N TYR A 86 3.30 15.08 -12.55
CA TYR A 86 1.92 15.60 -12.48
C TYR A 86 1.65 16.47 -11.24
N GLY A 87 2.58 16.50 -10.28
CA GLY A 87 2.42 17.11 -8.97
C GLY A 87 1.41 16.37 -8.10
N SER A 88 1.00 17.03 -7.01
CA SER A 88 0.03 16.51 -6.04
C SER A 88 -1.35 16.30 -6.68
N PRO A 89 -1.90 15.06 -6.68
CA PRO A 89 -3.28 14.81 -7.10
C PRO A 89 -4.27 15.65 -6.28
N GLN A 90 -5.25 16.25 -6.95
CA GLN A 90 -6.34 16.97 -6.30
C GLN A 90 -7.48 16.01 -5.96
N LEU A 91 -8.44 16.45 -5.14
CA LEU A 91 -9.56 15.60 -4.72
C LEU A 91 -10.36 15.02 -5.90
N GLU A 92 -10.50 15.80 -6.98
CA GLU A 92 -11.17 15.38 -8.23
C GLU A 92 -10.40 14.28 -8.97
N ASP A 93 -9.07 14.23 -8.83
CA ASP A 93 -8.23 13.16 -9.37
C ASP A 93 -8.40 11.87 -8.56
N LEU A 94 -8.65 11.97 -7.24
CA LEU A 94 -8.83 10.81 -6.37
C LEU A 94 -10.24 10.19 -6.46
N GLU A 95 -11.26 10.99 -6.81
CA GLU A 95 -12.67 10.59 -6.78
C GLU A 95 -13.03 9.28 -7.51
N PRO A 96 -12.43 8.96 -8.69
CA PRO A 96 -12.76 7.74 -9.43
C PRO A 96 -12.31 6.44 -8.74
N TYR A 97 -11.39 6.52 -7.79
CA TYR A 97 -10.68 5.38 -7.22
C TYR A 97 -11.29 4.93 -5.89
N GLY A 98 -11.24 3.62 -5.65
CA GLY A 98 -11.64 3.01 -4.38
C GLY A 98 -10.50 2.89 -3.39
N LEU A 99 -9.27 2.78 -3.90
CA LEU A 99 -8.05 2.67 -3.14
C LEU A 99 -6.99 3.61 -3.73
N ILE A 100 -6.36 4.41 -2.88
CA ILE A 100 -5.13 5.13 -3.19
C ILE A 100 -3.99 4.37 -2.52
N ILE A 101 -3.02 3.90 -3.28
CA ILE A 101 -1.74 3.42 -2.76
C ILE A 101 -0.76 4.57 -2.98
N TRP A 102 -0.41 5.26 -1.90
CA TRP A 102 0.57 6.34 -1.92
C TRP A 102 1.85 5.81 -1.33
N PHE A 103 2.90 5.73 -2.15
CA PHE A 103 4.20 5.29 -1.68
C PHE A 103 5.24 6.36 -1.91
N THR A 104 6.05 6.55 -0.87
CA THR A 104 7.20 7.45 -0.89
C THR A 104 8.47 6.62 -0.98
N GLY A 105 9.52 7.22 -1.53
CA GLY A 105 10.85 6.64 -1.44
C GLY A 105 11.40 6.92 -0.04
N ASN A 106 12.24 7.95 0.02
CA ASN A 106 12.72 8.50 1.28
C ASN A 106 11.84 9.69 1.68
N SER A 107 10.81 9.48 2.51
CA SER A 107 9.99 10.58 3.03
C SER A 107 10.69 11.31 4.18
N GLY A 108 11.72 12.10 3.86
CA GLY A 108 12.30 13.11 4.75
C GLY A 108 12.85 12.60 6.10
N GLN A 109 14.18 12.50 6.24
CA GLN A 109 14.88 12.29 7.53
C GLN A 109 14.79 13.47 8.52
N TYR A 110 13.89 14.43 8.28
CA TYR A 110 13.88 15.75 8.90
C TYR A 110 12.50 16.04 9.50
N SER A 111 12.47 16.63 10.68
CA SER A 111 11.21 17.03 11.33
C SER A 111 10.45 18.06 10.49
N SER A 112 9.12 18.05 10.63
CA SER A 112 8.20 18.93 9.89
C SER A 112 8.44 20.43 10.10
N ASP A 113 9.11 20.84 11.18
CA ASP A 113 9.51 22.24 11.42
C ASP A 113 10.77 22.69 10.66
N ILE A 114 11.54 21.77 10.07
CA ILE A 114 12.77 22.11 9.35
C ILE A 114 12.40 22.73 8.01
N PRO A 115 12.74 24.02 7.78
CA PRO A 115 12.45 24.67 6.51
C PRO A 115 13.09 23.92 5.33
N TYR A 116 12.33 23.75 4.25
CA TYR A 116 12.71 23.03 3.01
C TYR A 116 12.78 21.50 3.09
N TYR A 117 12.82 20.90 4.29
CA TYR A 117 13.03 19.46 4.45
C TYR A 117 11.91 18.74 5.21
N GLY A 118 11.12 19.44 6.02
CA GLY A 118 9.95 18.89 6.68
C GLY A 118 8.74 18.82 5.74
N HIS A 119 7.98 17.71 5.77
CA HIS A 119 6.82 17.45 4.89
C HIS A 119 7.13 17.58 3.39
N ILE A 120 8.28 17.08 2.93
CA ILE A 120 8.67 17.16 1.50
C ILE A 120 7.83 16.23 0.62
N THR A 121 7.49 15.05 1.13
CA THR A 121 6.58 14.07 0.53
C THR A 121 5.35 13.97 1.41
N LEU A 122 4.18 13.70 0.83
CA LEU A 122 2.91 13.73 1.56
C LEU A 122 2.74 15.02 2.39
N THR A 123 2.86 16.17 1.72
CA THR A 123 2.70 17.51 2.26
C THR A 123 1.38 17.68 3.03
N LEU A 124 1.29 18.71 3.88
CA LEU A 124 0.04 19.02 4.60
C LEU A 124 -1.18 19.22 3.68
N GLU A 125 -0.97 19.69 2.44
CA GLU A 125 -2.03 19.84 1.46
C GLU A 125 -2.50 18.48 0.91
N GLU A 126 -1.57 17.55 0.70
CA GLU A 126 -1.86 16.18 0.27
C GLU A 126 -2.53 15.38 1.39
N GLU A 127 -2.06 15.51 2.62
CA GLU A 127 -2.71 14.92 3.79
C GLU A 127 -4.16 15.42 3.93
N GLN A 128 -4.40 16.71 3.72
CA GLN A 128 -5.73 17.29 3.73
C GLN A 128 -6.59 16.77 2.56
N THR A 129 -6.00 16.54 1.40
CA THR A 129 -6.68 15.98 0.22
C THR A 129 -7.09 14.52 0.46
N LEU A 130 -6.19 13.69 1.00
CA LEU A 130 -6.48 12.31 1.39
C LEU A 130 -7.54 12.25 2.51
N PHE A 131 -7.47 13.16 3.48
CA PHE A 131 -8.50 13.29 4.51
C PHE A 131 -9.87 13.57 3.89
N SER A 132 -9.95 14.53 2.96
CA SER A 132 -11.19 14.85 2.25
C SER A 132 -11.69 13.68 1.41
N TYR A 133 -10.81 12.95 0.72
CA TYR A 133 -11.13 11.74 -0.03
C TYR A 133 -11.76 10.66 0.86
N LEU A 134 -11.17 10.39 2.03
CA LEU A 134 -11.68 9.38 2.97
C LEU A 134 -12.99 9.79 3.65
N THR A 135 -13.27 11.07 3.82
CA THR A 135 -14.38 11.55 4.67
C THR A 135 -15.58 12.15 3.92
N THR A 136 -15.36 12.75 2.76
CA THR A 136 -16.38 13.58 2.08
C THR A 136 -17.01 12.94 0.86
N LEU A 137 -16.29 12.05 0.16
CA LEU A 137 -16.82 11.34 -1.00
C LEU A 137 -17.78 10.22 -0.58
N GLU A 138 -18.71 9.82 -1.44
CA GLU A 138 -19.61 8.69 -1.16
C GLU A 138 -18.92 7.33 -1.37
N GLY A 139 -19.44 6.29 -0.73
CA GLY A 139 -18.98 4.92 -0.90
C GLY A 139 -17.73 4.58 -0.11
N ASP A 140 -17.31 3.31 -0.21
CA ASP A 140 -16.10 2.82 0.45
C ASP A 140 -14.86 3.49 -0.17
N ARG A 141 -13.91 3.90 0.69
CA ARG A 141 -12.67 4.56 0.29
C ARG A 141 -11.49 4.05 1.11
N GLY A 142 -10.38 3.80 0.44
CA GLY A 142 -9.16 3.25 1.01
C GLY A 142 -7.94 4.11 0.72
N VAL A 143 -7.05 4.27 1.70
CA VAL A 143 -5.70 4.80 1.53
C VAL A 143 -4.70 3.85 2.16
N LEU A 144 -3.72 3.38 1.41
CA LEU A 144 -2.53 2.71 1.93
C LEU A 144 -1.35 3.68 1.80
N LEU A 145 -0.67 3.92 2.91
CA LEU A 145 0.59 4.66 2.97
C LEU A 145 1.74 3.67 3.18
N SER A 146 2.82 3.84 2.43
CA SER A 146 4.03 3.03 2.57
C SER A 146 5.23 3.87 2.13
N GLY A 147 6.40 3.58 2.67
CA GLY A 147 7.60 4.37 2.41
C GLY A 147 8.49 4.41 3.62
N MET A 148 9.64 5.06 3.50
CA MET A 148 10.54 5.27 4.63
C MET A 148 10.28 6.62 5.29
N TRP A 149 9.98 6.64 6.58
CA TRP A 149 9.79 7.87 7.38
C TRP A 149 8.49 8.63 7.12
N VAL A 150 7.46 7.95 6.63
CA VAL A 150 6.15 8.58 6.39
C VAL A 150 5.57 9.12 7.70
N ALA A 151 5.78 8.41 8.83
CA ALA A 151 5.30 8.86 10.13
C ALA A 151 6.04 10.10 10.66
N TRP A 152 7.22 10.44 10.13
CA TRP A 152 7.97 11.65 10.52
C TRP A 152 7.27 12.95 10.14
N ASN A 153 6.32 12.91 9.21
CA ASN A 153 5.40 14.03 8.96
C ASN A 153 4.61 14.43 10.22
N CYS A 154 4.47 13.54 11.21
CA CYS A 154 3.84 13.87 12.49
C CYS A 154 4.81 14.45 13.53
N VAL A 155 6.10 14.57 13.25
CA VAL A 155 7.11 15.10 14.18
C VAL A 155 7.29 16.59 13.91
N ALA A 156 6.78 17.45 14.79
CA ALA A 156 7.01 18.90 14.73
C ALA A 156 8.48 19.22 14.93
N ASP A 157 9.07 18.77 16.03
CA ASP A 157 10.45 19.09 16.39
C ASP A 157 11.04 17.91 17.19
N ALA A 158 12.03 17.24 16.60
CA ALA A 158 12.68 16.09 17.21
C ALA A 158 13.46 16.44 18.49
N SER A 159 13.98 17.67 18.61
CA SER A 159 14.77 18.11 19.77
C SER A 159 13.91 18.40 21.00
N THR A 160 12.66 18.82 20.78
CA THR A 160 11.69 19.07 21.85
C THR A 160 10.65 17.98 21.99
N GLN A 161 10.74 16.91 21.18
CA GLN A 161 9.78 15.81 21.11
C GLN A 161 8.33 16.29 20.84
N SER A 162 8.20 17.38 20.08
CA SER A 162 6.90 17.97 19.75
C SER A 162 6.33 17.31 18.50
N GLN A 163 5.00 17.11 18.46
CA GLN A 163 4.29 16.55 17.31
C GLN A 163 3.54 17.62 16.51
N THR A 164 3.43 17.40 15.19
CA THR A 164 2.55 18.14 14.30
C THR A 164 1.22 17.40 14.23
N TYR A 165 0.12 18.11 14.46
CA TYR A 165 -1.21 17.52 14.40
C TYR A 165 -1.69 17.43 12.95
N SER A 166 -1.73 16.22 12.41
CA SER A 166 -2.38 15.90 11.13
C SER A 166 -3.72 15.20 11.37
N PRO A 167 -4.86 15.71 10.88
CA PRO A 167 -6.13 15.01 10.96
C PRO A 167 -6.11 13.62 10.30
N LEU A 168 -5.29 13.43 9.25
CA LEU A 168 -5.15 12.13 8.60
C LEU A 168 -4.52 11.13 9.56
N PHE A 169 -3.34 11.43 10.09
CA PHE A 169 -2.60 10.51 10.97
C PHE A 169 -3.23 10.37 12.36
N SER A 170 -3.58 11.47 13.00
CA SER A 170 -4.05 11.45 14.39
C SER A 170 -5.53 11.08 14.54
N HIS A 171 -6.39 11.45 13.59
CA HIS A 171 -7.82 11.15 13.68
C HIS A 171 -8.23 9.93 12.87
N LEU A 172 -7.83 9.83 11.59
CA LEU A 172 -8.24 8.70 10.76
C LEU A 172 -7.37 7.47 10.99
N LEU A 173 -6.04 7.60 10.96
CA LEU A 173 -5.13 6.46 11.18
C LEU A 173 -4.99 6.09 12.67
N SER A 174 -5.18 7.05 13.57
CA SER A 174 -4.97 6.87 15.03
C SER A 174 -3.53 6.54 15.42
N LEU A 175 -2.55 7.17 14.73
CA LEU A 175 -1.12 7.04 15.04
C LEU A 175 -0.78 7.66 16.40
N ASP A 176 -0.20 6.88 17.32
CA ASP A 176 0.34 7.35 18.60
C ASP A 176 1.87 7.42 18.56
N TYR A 177 2.43 8.32 17.75
CA TYR A 177 3.88 8.26 17.48
C TYR A 177 4.72 8.48 18.77
N PRO A 178 5.54 7.50 19.21
CA PRO A 178 6.15 7.56 20.54
C PRO A 178 7.22 8.65 20.60
N GLN A 179 7.13 9.55 21.58
CA GLN A 179 8.10 10.65 21.76
C GLN A 179 9.54 10.16 21.94
N ASP A 180 9.73 9.01 22.58
CA ASP A 180 11.06 8.41 22.80
C ASP A 180 11.72 7.94 21.49
N ASN A 181 10.91 7.64 20.45
CA ASN A 181 11.39 7.17 19.15
C ASN A 181 11.87 8.31 18.23
N PHE A 182 11.75 9.57 18.67
CA PHE A 182 12.19 10.72 17.88
C PHE A 182 13.73 10.82 17.84
N THR A 183 14.40 10.15 18.79
CA THR A 183 15.86 10.21 18.97
C THR A 183 16.54 8.84 19.05
N ASP A 184 15.78 7.75 19.12
CA ASP A 184 16.31 6.38 19.24
C ASP A 184 15.88 5.55 18.03
N TRP A 185 16.65 5.65 16.96
CA TRP A 185 16.36 4.93 15.72
C TRP A 185 16.75 3.47 15.88
N ILE A 186 15.82 2.57 15.58
CA ILE A 186 16.13 1.15 15.46
C ILE A 186 16.51 0.87 14.02
N GLU A 187 17.73 0.39 13.86
CA GLU A 187 18.21 -0.18 12.62
C GLU A 187 17.73 -1.62 12.52
N VAL A 188 17.03 -1.96 11.43
CA VAL A 188 16.50 -3.30 11.20
C VAL A 188 17.41 -4.05 10.24
N ASP A 189 17.78 -5.29 10.56
CA ASP A 189 18.58 -6.18 9.73
C ASP A 189 17.75 -7.27 9.05
N ASP A 190 18.42 -8.15 8.29
CA ASP A 190 17.81 -9.13 7.39
C ASP A 190 17.26 -10.38 8.09
N ASP A 191 17.40 -10.48 9.40
CA ASP A 191 16.82 -11.54 10.23
C ASP A 191 15.48 -11.16 10.90
N TRP A 192 15.05 -9.90 10.77
CA TRP A 192 13.74 -9.47 11.22
C TRP A 192 12.63 -10.06 10.34
N THR A 193 11.55 -10.46 10.99
CA THR A 193 10.39 -11.09 10.34
C THR A 193 9.07 -10.60 10.90
N LEU A 194 7.98 -10.83 10.17
CA LEU A 194 6.64 -10.91 10.74
C LEU A 194 6.38 -12.36 11.13
N ASP A 195 6.14 -12.62 12.41
CA ASP A 195 5.80 -13.95 12.90
C ASP A 195 4.35 -14.31 12.49
N SER A 196 4.16 -15.56 12.07
CA SER A 196 2.87 -16.22 11.84
C SER A 196 1.88 -16.15 13.00
N GLU A 197 2.34 -15.93 14.23
CA GLU A 197 1.47 -15.73 15.40
C GLU A 197 0.86 -14.31 15.46
N GLN A 198 1.40 -13.36 14.69
CA GLN A 198 0.85 -12.03 14.51
C GLN A 198 0.08 -11.98 13.19
N SER A 199 -1.04 -11.30 13.19
CA SER A 199 -1.79 -11.06 11.94
C SER A 199 -2.45 -9.71 11.99
N SER A 200 -2.39 -8.99 10.89
CA SER A 200 -3.21 -7.82 10.61
C SER A 200 -3.99 -8.04 9.32
N PRO A 201 -4.94 -7.16 8.97
CA PRO A 201 -5.57 -7.19 7.66
C PRO A 201 -4.60 -6.95 6.50
N ILE A 202 -3.44 -6.34 6.76
CA ILE A 202 -2.37 -6.07 5.77
C ILE A 202 -1.42 -7.26 5.65
N TYR A 203 -1.13 -7.93 6.76
CA TYR A 203 -0.27 -9.10 6.84
C TYR A 203 -1.04 -10.26 7.45
N LYS A 204 -1.70 -11.09 6.63
CA LYS A 204 -2.33 -12.31 7.16
C LYS A 204 -1.24 -13.33 7.49
N ALA A 205 -1.52 -14.13 8.52
CA ALA A 205 -0.58 -15.04 9.16
C ALA A 205 0.15 -15.97 8.17
N ASP A 206 1.38 -15.59 7.86
CA ASP A 206 2.47 -16.36 7.26
C ASP A 206 3.76 -15.61 7.63
N THR A 207 4.89 -16.32 7.74
CA THR A 207 6.15 -15.63 8.02
C THR A 207 6.55 -14.78 6.82
N ILE A 208 6.68 -13.46 7.02
CA ILE A 208 7.19 -12.52 6.01
C ILE A 208 8.61 -12.10 6.41
N THR A 209 9.56 -12.28 5.51
CA THR A 209 10.96 -11.87 5.69
C THR A 209 11.20 -10.44 5.20
N ILE A 210 12.26 -9.83 5.71
CA ILE A 210 12.73 -8.51 5.27
C ILE A 210 14.07 -8.63 4.56
N ASP A 211 14.18 -7.96 3.42
CA ASP A 211 15.40 -7.80 2.62
C ASP A 211 15.46 -6.33 2.19
N TRP A 212 16.08 -5.50 3.03
CA TRP A 212 16.19 -4.06 2.80
C TRP A 212 16.85 -3.76 1.46
N LYS A 213 16.04 -3.30 0.51
CA LYS A 213 16.52 -2.87 -0.82
C LYS A 213 17.03 -1.44 -0.82
N SER A 214 16.56 -0.63 0.13
CA SER A 214 17.09 0.71 0.34
C SER A 214 18.46 0.66 1.01
N SER A 215 19.24 1.71 0.78
CA SER A 215 20.50 1.96 1.50
C SER A 215 20.28 2.32 2.98
N GLN A 216 19.04 2.60 3.37
CA GLN A 216 18.64 2.95 4.72
C GLN A 216 17.59 1.94 5.21
N ASN A 217 17.76 1.46 6.44
CA ASN A 217 16.97 0.37 7.05
C ASN A 217 16.34 0.81 8.37
N TYR A 218 15.78 2.02 8.36
CA TYR A 218 15.15 2.66 9.50
C TYR A 218 13.63 2.71 9.26
N PRO A 219 12.86 1.66 9.63
CA PRO A 219 11.41 1.72 9.53
C PRO A 219 10.83 2.82 10.42
N ASP A 220 9.60 3.24 10.12
CA ASP A 220 8.82 4.03 11.04
C ASP A 220 8.48 3.19 12.29
N MET A 221 8.74 3.76 13.47
CA MET A 221 8.47 3.09 14.73
C MET A 221 7.02 3.34 15.16
N LEU A 222 6.10 2.55 14.60
CA LEU A 222 4.66 2.77 14.71
C LEU A 222 4.09 2.28 16.05
N GLU A 223 3.24 3.12 16.64
CA GLU A 223 2.34 2.79 17.74
C GLU A 223 0.93 3.31 17.41
N SER A 224 -0.09 2.66 17.97
CA SER A 224 -1.50 2.94 17.67
C SER A 224 -2.24 3.39 18.92
N MET A 225 -3.08 4.43 18.80
CA MET A 225 -3.99 4.85 19.88
C MET A 225 -5.15 3.87 20.09
N VAL A 226 -5.33 2.90 19.20
CA VAL A 226 -6.41 1.92 19.26
C VAL A 226 -5.85 0.50 19.35
N ASP A 227 -6.34 -0.27 20.32
CA ASP A 227 -6.02 -1.69 20.44
C ASP A 227 -6.75 -2.48 19.35
N GLY A 228 -6.03 -2.94 18.33
CA GLY A 228 -6.61 -3.83 17.33
C GLY A 228 -5.58 -4.47 16.42
N GLY A 229 -5.34 -5.77 16.58
CA GLY A 229 -4.82 -6.67 15.52
C GLY A 229 -3.63 -6.18 14.67
N ASP A 230 -2.75 -5.35 15.21
CA ASP A 230 -1.62 -4.82 14.46
C ASP A 230 -0.44 -5.80 14.56
N ALA A 231 0.17 -6.12 13.41
CA ALA A 231 1.32 -7.01 13.36
C ALA A 231 2.57 -6.27 13.86
N LYS A 232 3.45 -6.97 14.58
CA LYS A 232 4.71 -6.42 15.11
C LYS A 232 5.91 -7.09 14.47
N TRP A 233 7.01 -6.36 14.37
CA TRP A 233 8.28 -6.95 13.97
C TRP A 233 8.81 -7.89 15.05
N TYR A 234 9.38 -9.02 14.62
CA TYR A 234 9.98 -10.04 15.46
C TYR A 234 11.46 -10.21 15.11
N ASP A 235 12.31 -10.05 16.12
CA ASP A 235 13.75 -10.27 16.07
C ASP A 235 14.10 -11.41 17.03
N GLY A 236 14.14 -12.64 16.52
CA GLY A 236 14.81 -13.78 17.16
C GLY A 236 14.42 -14.14 18.61
N GLY A 237 13.37 -13.55 19.17
CA GLY A 237 12.99 -13.69 20.59
C GLY A 237 12.21 -12.51 21.16
N GLU A 238 12.25 -11.33 20.54
CA GLU A 238 11.59 -10.12 21.02
C GLU A 238 10.66 -9.52 19.96
N TYR A 239 9.55 -8.93 20.42
CA TYR A 239 8.63 -8.18 19.57
C TYR A 239 8.86 -6.68 19.76
N HIS A 240 8.94 -5.95 18.64
CA HIS A 240 9.20 -4.52 18.60
C HIS A 240 7.92 -3.72 18.30
N HIS A 241 8.07 -2.57 17.63
CA HIS A 241 6.98 -1.72 17.17
C HIS A 241 6.12 -2.38 16.09
N TYR A 242 4.97 -1.78 15.80
CA TYR A 242 4.07 -2.33 14.79
C TYR A 242 4.67 -2.23 13.38
N ALA A 243 4.61 -3.35 12.66
CA ALA A 243 5.00 -3.45 11.26
C ALA A 243 4.00 -2.74 10.33
N CYS A 244 2.75 -2.65 10.75
CA CYS A 244 1.74 -1.77 10.18
C CYS A 244 0.75 -1.35 11.26
N ILE A 245 0.16 -0.18 11.09
CA ILE A 245 -1.06 0.20 11.81
C ILE A 245 -2.18 0.44 10.82
N HIS A 246 -3.41 0.17 11.23
CA HIS A 246 -4.57 0.35 10.37
C HIS A 246 -5.80 0.80 11.14
N ASN A 247 -6.73 1.44 10.44
CA ASN A 247 -8.01 1.81 11.00
C ASN A 247 -9.14 1.76 9.96
N GLU A 248 -10.35 1.51 10.42
CA GLU A 248 -11.56 1.61 9.61
C GLU A 248 -12.72 2.24 10.39
N GLY A 249 -13.60 2.93 9.68
CA GLY A 249 -14.77 3.54 10.30
C GLY A 249 -15.84 3.93 9.30
N GLU A 250 -17.01 4.31 9.83
CA GLU A 250 -18.15 4.74 9.03
C GLU A 250 -18.00 6.22 8.64
N LYS A 251 -18.40 6.55 7.41
CA LYS A 251 -18.38 7.91 6.88
C LYS A 251 -19.74 8.57 7.07
N LEU A 252 -19.74 9.89 7.29
CA LEU A 252 -20.99 10.67 7.42
C LEU A 252 -21.87 10.61 6.16
N MET A 253 -21.23 10.55 4.98
CA MET A 253 -21.90 10.47 3.67
C MET A 253 -22.29 9.03 3.27
N GLY A 254 -22.06 8.05 4.13
CA GLY A 254 -22.29 6.63 3.85
C GLY A 254 -21.08 5.93 3.22
N GLY A 255 -20.95 4.63 3.52
CA GLY A 255 -19.77 3.83 3.21
C GLY A 255 -18.72 3.87 4.32
N LYS A 256 -17.65 3.09 4.16
CA LYS A 256 -16.54 2.99 5.10
C LYS A 256 -15.28 3.67 4.61
N TYR A 257 -14.50 4.24 5.52
CA TYR A 257 -13.10 4.54 5.25
C TYR A 257 -12.23 3.39 5.76
N ARG A 258 -11.11 3.15 5.07
CA ARG A 258 -10.02 2.29 5.51
C ARG A 258 -8.71 3.02 5.27
N ILE A 259 -7.82 2.99 6.26
CA ILE A 259 -6.49 3.57 6.12
C ILE A 259 -5.47 2.70 6.82
N ALA A 260 -4.32 2.49 6.20
CA ALA A 260 -3.19 1.79 6.80
C ALA A 260 -1.89 2.49 6.47
N LEU A 261 -0.91 2.31 7.37
CA LEU A 261 0.46 2.72 7.20
C LEU A 261 1.36 1.51 7.47
N MET A 262 2.22 1.21 6.50
CA MET A 262 3.31 0.24 6.67
C MET A 262 4.51 0.95 7.29
N SER A 263 5.15 0.31 8.27
CA SER A 263 6.37 0.84 8.91
C SER A 263 7.59 0.79 8.00
N CYS A 264 7.62 -0.17 7.08
CA CYS A 264 8.65 -0.30 6.08
C CYS A 264 8.06 -0.04 4.70
N PRO A 265 8.90 0.37 3.74
CA PRO A 265 8.46 0.47 2.36
C PRO A 265 8.25 -0.95 1.79
N PHE A 266 7.37 -1.08 0.79
CA PHE A 266 6.88 -2.38 0.31
C PHE A 266 7.98 -3.25 -0.32
N GLU A 267 9.00 -2.62 -0.91
CA GLU A 267 10.16 -3.30 -1.49
C GLU A 267 11.05 -3.99 -0.45
N ALA A 268 10.96 -3.59 0.83
CA ALA A 268 11.71 -4.22 1.91
C ALA A 268 11.20 -5.63 2.24
N ILE A 269 9.98 -5.99 1.81
CA ILE A 269 9.49 -7.37 1.92
C ILE A 269 10.36 -8.28 1.04
N GLY A 270 10.88 -9.36 1.62
CA GLY A 270 11.99 -10.14 1.09
C GLY A 270 11.84 -10.60 -0.36
N THR A 271 10.88 -11.49 -0.59
CA THR A 271 10.66 -12.14 -1.88
C THR A 271 9.49 -11.54 -2.65
N SER A 272 9.48 -11.75 -3.97
CA SER A 272 8.33 -11.38 -4.80
C SER A 272 7.06 -12.12 -4.40
N GLU A 273 7.17 -13.38 -3.97
CA GLU A 273 6.02 -14.18 -3.53
C GLU A 273 5.39 -13.61 -2.26
N GLU A 274 6.21 -13.23 -1.27
CA GLU A 274 5.73 -12.55 -0.07
C GLU A 274 5.09 -11.20 -0.41
N ARG A 275 5.69 -10.39 -1.29
CA ARG A 275 5.09 -9.14 -1.77
C ARG A 275 3.74 -9.38 -2.44
N PHE A 276 3.62 -10.43 -3.25
CA PHE A 276 2.36 -10.79 -3.87
C PHE A 276 1.33 -11.20 -2.81
N THR A 277 1.71 -11.99 -1.81
CA THR A 277 0.82 -12.35 -0.69
C THR A 277 0.32 -11.09 0.04
N VAL A 278 1.23 -10.20 0.44
CA VAL A 278 0.90 -8.96 1.16
C VAL A 278 0.01 -8.03 0.31
N MET A 279 0.30 -7.86 -0.98
CA MET A 279 -0.58 -7.09 -1.87
C MET A 279 -1.98 -7.73 -1.98
N GLY A 280 -2.06 -9.06 -1.98
CA GLY A 280 -3.35 -9.76 -1.98
C GLY A 280 -4.15 -9.47 -0.71
N ASP A 281 -3.48 -9.45 0.45
CA ASP A 281 -4.09 -9.12 1.73
C ASP A 281 -4.58 -7.67 1.81
N ILE A 282 -3.77 -6.73 1.31
CA ILE A 282 -4.14 -5.33 1.12
C ILE A 282 -5.43 -5.24 0.29
N LEU A 283 -5.45 -5.81 -0.91
CA LEU A 283 -6.59 -5.74 -1.82
C LEU A 283 -7.85 -6.37 -1.20
N ASP A 284 -7.72 -7.52 -0.54
CA ASP A 284 -8.79 -8.20 0.17
C ASP A 284 -9.38 -7.34 1.30
N TRP A 285 -8.54 -6.63 2.05
CA TRP A 285 -9.00 -5.77 3.15
C TRP A 285 -9.74 -4.55 2.62
N TYR A 286 -9.20 -3.89 1.59
CA TYR A 286 -9.83 -2.75 0.92
C TYR A 286 -11.03 -3.11 0.05
N LYS A 287 -11.34 -4.41 -0.12
CA LYS A 287 -12.45 -4.92 -0.94
C LYS A 287 -12.27 -4.58 -2.42
N ILE A 288 -11.02 -4.54 -2.89
CA ILE A 288 -10.70 -4.41 -4.30
C ILE A 288 -10.77 -5.80 -4.95
N PRO A 289 -11.66 -6.02 -5.93
CA PRO A 289 -11.76 -7.31 -6.60
C PRO A 289 -10.43 -7.67 -7.29
N SER A 290 -9.90 -8.86 -7.01
CA SER A 290 -8.63 -9.33 -7.58
C SER A 290 -8.69 -10.79 -8.03
N VAL A 291 -7.82 -11.17 -8.98
CA VAL A 291 -7.71 -12.54 -9.47
C VAL A 291 -6.23 -12.92 -9.49
N SER A 292 -5.82 -13.80 -8.59
CA SER A 292 -4.46 -14.33 -8.57
C SER A 292 -4.28 -15.51 -9.54
N ILE A 293 -3.10 -15.61 -10.14
CA ILE A 293 -2.71 -16.74 -10.98
C ILE A 293 -1.92 -17.74 -10.14
N GLU A 294 -2.53 -18.82 -9.69
CA GLU A 294 -1.77 -19.95 -9.13
C GLU A 294 -1.10 -20.72 -10.28
N THR A 295 0.22 -20.65 -10.38
CA THR A 295 0.98 -21.52 -11.29
C THR A 295 1.11 -22.92 -10.69
N GLU A 296 0.03 -23.71 -10.69
CA GLU A 296 0.18 -25.16 -10.54
C GLU A 296 0.95 -25.70 -11.76
N SER A 297 2.02 -26.45 -11.50
CA SER A 297 2.89 -27.11 -12.48
C SER A 297 2.13 -27.57 -13.73
N ILE A 298 2.51 -27.06 -14.91
CA ILE A 298 2.11 -27.44 -16.27
C ILE A 298 0.99 -28.50 -16.30
N GLY A 299 -0.27 -28.07 -16.17
CA GLY A 299 -1.39 -29.00 -16.27
C GLY A 299 -2.78 -28.44 -16.01
N THR A 300 -2.96 -27.52 -15.06
CA THR A 300 -4.30 -26.99 -14.74
C THR A 300 -4.20 -25.54 -14.25
N ILE A 301 -4.66 -24.58 -15.05
CA ILE A 301 -4.89 -23.21 -14.55
C ILE A 301 -6.20 -23.26 -13.76
N LYS A 302 -6.12 -23.19 -12.44
CA LYS A 302 -7.28 -22.84 -11.60
C LYS A 302 -7.30 -21.33 -11.44
N THR A 303 -8.31 -20.69 -11.99
CA THR A 303 -8.61 -19.29 -11.68
C THR A 303 -9.39 -19.27 -10.36
N ILE A 304 -8.85 -18.63 -9.33
CA ILE A 304 -9.55 -18.37 -8.07
C ILE A 304 -10.04 -16.93 -8.11
N PHE A 305 -11.36 -16.74 -8.07
CA PHE A 305 -11.95 -15.43 -7.83
C PHE A 305 -12.01 -15.22 -6.32
N ARG A 306 -11.40 -14.13 -5.82
CA ARG A 306 -11.55 -13.70 -4.43
C ARG A 306 -12.37 -12.40 -4.40
#